data_AF-A0A7C3KC55-F1
#
_entry.id   AF-A0A7C3KC55-F1
#
_cell.length_a   1.000
_cell.length_b   1.000
_cell.length_c   1.000
_cell.angle_alpha   90.00
_cell.angle_beta   90.00
_cell.angle_gamma   90.00
#
_symmetry.space_group_name_H-M   'P 1'
#
loop_
_entity.id
_entity.type
_entity.pdbx_description
1 polymer ?
#
loop_
_entity_poly.entity_id
_entity_poly.type
_entity_poly.pdbx_seq_one_letter_code
_entity_poly.pdbx_strand_id
1 'polypeptide(L)'
;MSNRTAAVNQETWNDIVKFYYEDEFFFGKHWQSLAPLRHLVKKIAASERAKKFRAGQSMFTLCISTTPYHGLKEKDPFVCVDVLRSIKDEAPGFEIAYWSDLQCATEKHVCSEENALEVLDQVLDKLWRATEAST
;
A
#
# COMPACT_ATOMS: atom_id res chain seq x y z
N MET A 1 -15.39 -13.18 4.98
CA MET A 1 -13.93 -13.45 4.97
C MET A 1 -13.62 -14.46 6.08
N SER A 2 -12.77 -15.47 5.85
CA SER A 2 -12.43 -16.46 6.89
C SER A 2 -11.41 -15.91 7.89
N ASN A 3 -11.44 -16.37 9.14
CA ASN A 3 -10.43 -16.00 10.16
C ASN A 3 -8.99 -16.32 9.72
N ARG A 4 -8.81 -17.37 8.89
CA ARG A 4 -7.50 -17.75 8.33
C ARG A 4 -6.97 -16.70 7.34
N THR A 5 -7.85 -16.15 6.48
CA THR A 5 -7.46 -15.11 5.53
C THR A 5 -7.07 -13.82 6.24
N ALA A 6 -7.79 -13.44 7.29
CA ALA A 6 -7.47 -12.25 8.08
C ALA A 6 -6.09 -12.34 8.76
N ALA A 7 -5.74 -13.52 9.30
CA ALA A 7 -4.43 -13.75 9.90
C ALA A 7 -3.29 -13.68 8.88
N VAL A 8 -3.47 -14.30 7.70
CA VAL A 8 -2.48 -14.25 6.61
C VAL A 8 -2.27 -12.83 6.12
N ASN A 9 -3.36 -12.06 5.95
CA ASN A 9 -3.25 -10.65 5.55
C ASN A 9 -2.47 -9.83 6.58
N GLN A 10 -2.77 -10.00 7.87
CA GLN A 10 -2.05 -9.33 8.96
C GLN A 10 -0.56 -9.68 8.95
N GLU A 11 -0.22 -10.94 8.69
CA GLU A 11 1.18 -11.39 8.59
C GLU A 11 1.93 -10.66 7.48
N THR A 12 1.31 -10.45 6.30
CA THR A 12 1.96 -9.69 5.23
C THR A 12 2.25 -8.24 5.60
N TRP A 13 1.41 -7.60 6.42
CA TRP A 13 1.70 -6.27 6.93
C TRP A 13 2.87 -6.26 7.90
N ASN A 14 2.98 -7.28 8.76
CA ASN A 14 4.11 -7.42 9.67
C ASN A 14 5.43 -7.59 8.90
N ASP A 15 5.43 -8.38 7.83
CA ASP A 15 6.60 -8.56 6.97
C ASP A 15 7.03 -7.25 6.31
N ILE A 16 6.07 -6.43 5.86
CA ILE A 16 6.35 -5.14 5.23
C ILE A 16 6.84 -4.11 6.27
N VAL A 17 6.26 -4.11 7.47
CA VAL A 17 6.79 -3.30 8.59
C VAL A 17 8.23 -3.70 8.90
N LYS A 18 8.51 -5.01 9.01
CA LYS A 18 9.85 -5.53 9.25
C LYS A 18 10.83 -5.10 8.17
N PHE A 19 10.47 -5.23 6.90
CA PHE A 19 11.31 -4.79 5.79
C PHE A 19 11.69 -3.31 5.90
N TYR A 20 10.73 -2.44 6.20
CA TYR A 20 10.97 -0.99 6.25
C TYR A 20 11.67 -0.50 7.53
N TYR A 21 11.62 -1.27 8.63
CA TYR A 21 12.05 -0.82 9.95
C TYR A 21 13.13 -1.67 10.63
N GLU A 22 13.36 -2.91 10.23
CA GLU A 22 14.34 -3.79 10.87
C GLU A 22 15.54 -4.10 9.98
N ASP A 23 15.40 -3.94 8.67
CA ASP A 23 16.50 -4.18 7.74
C ASP A 23 17.43 -2.95 7.71
N GLU A 24 18.65 -3.14 8.22
CA GLU A 24 19.73 -2.14 8.31
C GLU A 24 19.98 -1.42 6.98
N PHE A 25 19.68 -2.08 5.86
CA PHE A 25 19.77 -1.52 4.52
C PHE A 25 18.99 -0.21 4.36
N PHE A 26 17.83 -0.08 5.03
CA PHE A 26 16.93 1.09 4.92
C PHE A 26 17.22 2.22 5.91
N PHE A 27 18.31 2.14 6.68
CA PHE A 27 18.71 3.19 7.62
C PHE A 27 19.74 4.18 7.05
N GLY A 28 20.26 3.92 5.84
CA GLY A 28 21.15 4.85 5.15
C GLY A 28 20.47 6.17 4.74
N LYS A 29 21.25 7.23 4.58
CA LYS A 29 20.77 8.56 4.13
C LYS A 29 19.94 8.51 2.84
N HIS A 30 20.18 7.51 1.99
CA HIS A 30 19.46 7.31 0.72
C HIS A 30 18.01 6.83 0.87
N TRP A 31 17.63 6.34 2.06
CA TRP A 31 16.30 5.78 2.34
C TRP A 31 15.43 6.68 3.22
N GLN A 32 15.97 7.82 3.67
CA GLN A 32 15.21 8.80 4.45
C GLN A 32 13.98 9.32 3.69
N SER A 33 14.04 9.38 2.36
CA SER A 33 12.90 9.76 1.52
C SER A 33 11.71 8.81 1.65
N LEU A 34 11.89 7.58 2.16
CA LEU A 34 10.78 6.65 2.40
C LEU A 34 10.15 6.80 3.78
N ALA A 35 10.66 7.68 4.66
CA ALA A 35 10.08 7.89 5.99
C ALA A 35 8.56 8.11 5.99
N PRO A 36 7.97 8.91 5.08
CA PRO A 36 6.52 9.04 4.98
C PRO A 36 5.82 7.70 4.74
N LEU A 37 6.31 6.91 3.77
CA LEU A 37 5.72 5.60 3.45
C LEU A 37 5.81 4.65 4.63
N ARG A 38 6.93 4.66 5.35
CA ARG A 38 7.11 3.87 6.57
C ARG A 38 6.07 4.23 7.64
N HIS A 39 5.75 5.51 7.82
CA HIS A 39 4.71 5.92 8.76
C HIS A 39 3.32 5.45 8.31
N LEU A 40 3.01 5.60 7.03
CA LEU A 40 1.75 5.15 6.45
C LEU A 40 1.55 3.64 6.60
N VAL A 41 2.57 2.84 6.30
CA VAL A 41 2.57 1.38 6.48
C VAL A 41 2.23 0.99 7.92
N LYS A 42 2.86 1.61 8.92
CA LYS A 42 2.55 1.30 10.33
C LYS A 42 1.11 1.64 10.69
N LYS A 43 0.58 2.76 10.20
CA LYS A 43 -0.82 3.16 10.44
C LYS A 43 -1.78 2.12 9.88
N ILE A 44 -1.55 1.64 8.66
CA ILE A 44 -2.43 0.63 8.03
C ILE A 44 -2.28 -0.73 8.72
N ALA A 45 -1.04 -1.17 9.00
CA ALA A 45 -0.76 -2.44 9.66
C ALA A 45 -1.44 -2.57 11.03
N ALA A 46 -1.62 -1.44 11.73
CA ALA A 46 -2.32 -1.36 13.01
C ALA A 46 -3.85 -1.21 12.89
N SER A 47 -4.39 -1.09 11.68
CA SER A 47 -5.82 -0.86 11.43
C SER A 47 -6.56 -2.14 11.05
N GLU A 48 -7.89 -2.10 11.07
CA GLU A 48 -8.73 -3.21 10.58
C GLU A 48 -8.56 -3.47 9.08
N ARG A 49 -7.99 -2.53 8.31
CA ARG A 49 -7.65 -2.74 6.90
C ARG A 49 -6.62 -3.86 6.74
N ALA A 50 -5.71 -4.02 7.70
CA ALA A 50 -4.68 -5.06 7.65
C ALA A 50 -5.24 -6.49 7.63
N LYS A 51 -6.46 -6.68 8.12
CA LYS A 51 -7.17 -7.97 8.06
C LYS A 51 -7.84 -8.20 6.71
N LYS A 52 -8.20 -7.13 6.00
CA LYS A 52 -8.93 -7.16 4.73
C LYS A 52 -8.00 -7.22 3.52
N PHE A 53 -6.83 -6.60 3.61
CA PHE A 53 -5.92 -6.47 2.49
C PHE A 53 -4.57 -7.10 2.77
N ARG A 54 -4.01 -7.72 1.74
CA ARG A 54 -2.64 -8.19 1.71
C ARG A 54 -1.73 -7.04 1.27
N ALA A 55 -0.60 -6.90 1.94
CA ALA A 55 0.47 -6.00 1.52
C ALA A 55 1.55 -6.76 0.74
N GLY A 56 2.12 -6.07 -0.23
CA GLY A 56 3.34 -6.43 -0.94
C GLY A 56 4.11 -5.16 -1.27
N GLN A 57 5.29 -5.30 -1.87
CA GLN A 57 6.08 -4.12 -2.20
C GLN A 57 7.03 -4.36 -3.39
N SER A 58 7.46 -3.24 -3.95
CA SER A 58 8.72 -3.06 -4.67
C SER A 58 9.65 -2.17 -3.83
N MET A 59 10.86 -1.85 -4.30
CA MET A 59 11.85 -1.05 -3.55
C MET A 59 11.33 0.29 -3.03
N PHE A 60 10.41 0.95 -3.74
CA PHE A 60 9.88 2.28 -3.38
C PHE A 60 8.36 2.37 -3.37
N THR A 61 7.68 1.24 -3.62
CA THR A 61 6.24 1.19 -3.87
C THR A 61 5.61 0.19 -2.93
N LEU A 62 4.59 0.60 -2.20
CA LEU A 62 3.71 -0.31 -1.47
C LEU A 62 2.60 -0.75 -2.42
N CYS A 63 2.35 -2.06 -2.50
CA CYS A 63 1.25 -2.63 -3.26
C CYS A 63 0.25 -3.28 -2.29
N ILE A 64 -1.03 -2.97 -2.45
CA ILE A 64 -2.11 -3.45 -1.57
C ILE A 64 -3.16 -4.14 -2.44
N SER A 65 -3.57 -5.34 -2.05
CA SER A 65 -4.51 -6.15 -2.83
C SER A 65 -5.46 -6.96 -1.94
N THR A 66 -6.55 -7.41 -2.51
CA THR A 66 -7.47 -8.36 -1.86
C THR A 66 -7.15 -9.82 -2.21
N THR A 67 -6.19 -10.07 -3.12
CA THR A 67 -5.84 -11.42 -3.53
C THR A 67 -5.25 -12.22 -2.37
N PRO A 68 -5.77 -13.43 -2.10
CA PRO A 68 -5.26 -14.26 -1.01
C PRO A 68 -3.94 -14.96 -1.36
N TYR A 69 -3.47 -14.85 -2.61
CA TYR A 69 -2.28 -15.52 -3.11
C TYR A 69 -1.11 -14.56 -3.24
N HIS A 70 0.12 -15.08 -3.08
CA HIS A 70 1.33 -14.34 -3.39
C HIS A 70 1.43 -14.04 -4.90
N GLY A 71 1.91 -12.85 -5.24
CA GLY A 71 1.90 -12.32 -6.61
C GLY A 71 0.56 -11.72 -7.01
N LEU A 72 0.58 -10.90 -8.06
CA LEU A 72 -0.63 -10.38 -8.74
C LEU A 72 -0.72 -11.06 -10.10
N LYS A 73 -1.92 -11.51 -10.46
CA LYS A 73 -2.22 -11.93 -11.85
C LYS A 73 -2.58 -10.71 -12.68
N GLU A 74 -2.56 -10.88 -14.00
CA GLU A 74 -2.82 -9.79 -14.97
C GLU A 74 -4.10 -9.01 -14.69
N LYS A 75 -5.16 -9.68 -14.22
CA LYS A 75 -6.48 -9.09 -13.97
C LYS A 75 -6.79 -8.87 -12.50
N ASP A 76 -5.82 -9.05 -11.61
CA ASP A 76 -6.04 -8.83 -10.17
C ASP A 76 -6.00 -7.32 -9.90
N PRO A 77 -7.06 -6.71 -9.34
CA PRO A 77 -7.03 -5.31 -8.99
C PRO A 77 -6.17 -5.06 -7.75
N PHE A 78 -5.50 -3.92 -7.71
CA PHE A 78 -4.61 -3.54 -6.62
C PHE A 78 -4.47 -2.03 -6.52
N VAL A 79 -3.88 -1.59 -5.41
CA VAL A 79 -3.54 -0.20 -5.14
C VAL A 79 -2.02 -0.10 -4.97
N CYS A 80 -1.41 0.86 -5.65
CA CYS A 80 -0.01 1.23 -5.43
C CYS A 80 0.07 2.54 -4.66
N VAL A 81 1.06 2.64 -3.79
CA VAL A 81 1.42 3.87 -3.09
C VAL A 81 2.91 4.13 -3.31
N ASP A 82 3.20 5.20 -4.02
CA ASP A 82 4.54 5.66 -4.35
C ASP A 82 4.86 6.95 -3.59
N VAL A 83 6.08 7.08 -3.08
CA VAL A 83 6.53 8.36 -2.50
C VAL A 83 6.98 9.27 -3.62
N LEU A 84 6.36 10.44 -3.71
CA LEU A 84 6.81 11.51 -4.59
C LEU A 84 7.98 12.23 -3.91
N ARG A 85 9.15 12.17 -4.54
CA ARG A 85 10.27 13.02 -4.13
C ARG A 85 9.88 14.46 -4.47
N SER A 86 9.96 15.35 -3.48
CA SER A 86 9.76 16.79 -3.64
C SER A 86 10.44 17.29 -4.91
N ILE A 87 9.65 17.71 -5.89
CA ILE A 87 10.15 18.45 -7.04
C ILE A 87 9.98 19.92 -6.67
N LYS A 88 11.03 20.50 -6.09
CA LYS A 88 11.13 21.93 -5.69
C LYS A 88 10.17 22.34 -4.57
N ASP A 89 10.71 22.46 -3.36
CA ASP A 89 10.16 23.19 -2.21
C ASP A 89 8.78 22.78 -1.66
N GLU A 90 8.14 21.75 -2.20
CA GLU A 90 6.94 21.16 -1.60
C GLU A 90 7.28 19.98 -0.67
N ALA A 91 6.49 19.79 0.39
CA ALA A 91 6.65 18.67 1.30
C ALA A 91 6.53 17.32 0.55
N PRO A 92 7.22 16.25 0.99
CA PRO A 92 7.06 14.94 0.38
C PRO A 92 5.60 14.50 0.41
N GLY A 93 5.13 13.98 -0.72
CA GLY A 93 3.76 13.51 -0.90
C GLY A 93 3.72 12.07 -1.39
N PHE A 94 2.52 11.62 -1.71
CA PHE A 94 2.27 10.30 -2.27
C PHE A 94 1.52 10.41 -3.58
N GLU A 95 1.83 9.50 -4.51
CA GLU A 95 0.90 9.10 -5.56
C GLU A 95 0.25 7.78 -5.12
N ILE A 96 -1.07 7.78 -5.03
CA ILE A 96 -1.89 6.61 -4.75
C ILE A 96 -2.63 6.25 -6.02
N ALA A 97 -2.35 5.09 -6.58
CA ALA A 97 -2.89 4.65 -7.86
C ALA A 97 -3.75 3.40 -7.69
N TYR A 98 -4.97 3.42 -8.21
CA TYR A 98 -5.81 2.23 -8.34
C TYR A 98 -5.62 1.61 -9.72
N TRP A 99 -5.44 0.30 -9.74
CA TRP A 99 -5.21 -0.51 -10.92
C TRP A 99 -6.31 -1.57 -11.00
N SER A 100 -7.10 -1.55 -12.08
CA SER A 100 -8.06 -2.64 -12.36
C SER A 100 -7.40 -3.91 -12.89
N ASP A 101 -6.22 -3.75 -13.51
CA ASP A 101 -5.36 -4.79 -14.08
C ASP A 101 -3.91 -4.31 -14.08
N LEU A 102 -2.96 -5.13 -14.56
CA LEU A 102 -1.53 -4.78 -14.58
C LEU A 102 -1.12 -3.83 -15.73
N GLN A 103 -2.02 -3.44 -16.65
CA GLN A 103 -1.63 -2.67 -17.83
C GLN A 103 -1.50 -1.17 -17.53
N CYS A 104 -2.50 -0.56 -16.89
CA CYS A 104 -2.46 0.85 -16.54
C CYS A 104 -3.28 1.20 -15.28
N ALA A 105 -2.80 2.22 -14.56
CA ALA A 105 -3.55 2.80 -13.47
C ALA A 105 -4.86 3.40 -14.02
N THR A 106 -5.99 2.95 -13.50
CA THR A 106 -7.31 3.48 -13.86
C THR A 106 -7.55 4.83 -13.21
N GLU A 107 -6.94 5.07 -12.05
CA GLU A 107 -7.11 6.29 -11.26
C GLU A 107 -5.84 6.57 -10.45
N LYS A 108 -5.52 7.86 -10.28
CA LYS A 108 -4.36 8.33 -9.54
C LYS A 108 -4.73 9.53 -8.68
N HIS A 109 -4.23 9.56 -7.47
CA HIS A 109 -4.38 10.67 -6.53
C HIS A 109 -3.02 11.11 -6.04
N VAL A 110 -2.75 12.40 -6.12
CA VAL A 110 -1.59 13.01 -5.47
C VAL A 110 -2.05 13.64 -4.17
N CYS A 111 -1.36 13.34 -3.08
CA CYS A 111 -1.75 13.76 -1.74
C CYS A 111 -0.52 14.04 -0.87
N SER A 112 -0.70 14.82 0.20
CA SER A 112 0.35 15.10 1.17
C SER A 112 0.41 13.98 2.21
N GLU A 113 1.45 13.95 3.04
CA GLU A 113 1.52 12.98 4.16
C GLU A 113 0.34 13.13 5.14
N GLU A 114 -0.20 14.34 5.28
CA GLU A 114 -1.28 14.66 6.23
C GLU A 114 -2.60 13.99 5.84
N ASN A 115 -2.93 13.95 4.55
CA ASN A 115 -4.19 13.38 4.05
C ASN A 115 -4.02 12.02 3.35
N ALA A 116 -2.80 11.50 3.24
CA ALA A 116 -2.53 10.23 2.55
C ALA A 116 -3.36 9.05 3.07
N LEU A 117 -3.58 8.95 4.39
CA LEU A 117 -4.37 7.85 4.96
C LEU A 117 -5.83 7.93 4.53
N GLU A 118 -6.42 9.13 4.54
CA GLU A 118 -7.81 9.34 4.13
C GLU A 118 -8.00 9.00 2.65
N VAL A 119 -7.12 9.52 1.79
CA VAL A 119 -7.15 9.23 0.34
C VAL A 119 -6.99 7.73 0.11
N LEU A 120 -6.04 7.10 0.80
CA LEU A 120 -5.83 5.65 0.68
C LEU A 120 -7.06 4.86 1.11
N ASP A 121 -7.71 5.23 2.22
CA ASP A 121 -8.91 4.55 2.70
C ASP A 121 -10.04 4.60 1.68
N GLN A 122 -10.26 5.74 1.02
CA GLN A 122 -11.25 5.88 -0.05
C GLN A 122 -10.96 4.94 -1.23
N VAL A 123 -9.70 4.86 -1.64
CA VAL A 123 -9.27 3.99 -2.75
C VAL A 123 -9.36 2.51 -2.35
N LEU A 124 -9.04 2.16 -1.11
CA LEU A 124 -9.17 0.80 -0.59
C LEU A 124 -10.64 0.37 -0.48
N ASP A 125 -11.56 1.27 -0.13
CA ASP A 125 -12.99 0.97 -0.15
C ASP A 125 -13.48 0.65 -1.56
N LYS A 126 -12.99 1.38 -2.57
CA LYS A 126 -13.26 1.08 -3.98
C LYS A 126 -12.72 -0.29 -4.38
N LEU A 127 -11.47 -0.60 -4.03
CA LEU A 127 -10.86 -1.92 -4.27
C LEU A 127 -11.68 -3.06 -3.63
N TRP A 128 -12.11 -2.87 -2.38
CA TRP A 128 -12.91 -3.86 -1.68
C TRP A 128 -14.25 -4.11 -2.38
N ARG A 129 -14.98 -3.06 -2.72
CA ARG A 129 -16.27 -3.17 -3.43
C ARG A 129 -16.13 -3.86 -4.78
N ALA A 130 -15.07 -3.56 -5.54
CA ALA A 130 -14.80 -4.21 -6.82
C ALA A 130 -14.55 -5.72 -6.66
N THR A 131 -13.89 -6.11 -5.56
CA THR A 131 -13.64 -7.51 -5.22
C THR A 131 -14.95 -8.22 -4.85
N GLU A 132 -15.77 -7.61 -3.99
CA GLU A 132 -17.06 -8.18 -3.58
C GLU A 132 -18.04 -8.33 -4.74
N ALA A 133 -18.03 -7.42 -5.71
CA ALA A 133 -18.88 -7.52 -6.91
C ALA A 133 -18.47 -8.65 -7.88
N SER A 134 -17.24 -9.15 -7.76
CA SER A 134 -16.67 -10.16 -8.66
C SER A 134 -16.68 -11.58 -8.07
N THR A 135 -17.20 -11.74 -6.84
CA THR A 135 -17.24 -13.01 -6.08
C THR A 135 -18.68 -13.53 -6.02
#